data_AF-A0A920UYF1-F1
#
_entry.id   AF-A0A920UYF1-F1
#
_cell.length_a   1.000
_cell.length_b   1.000
_cell.length_c   1.000
_cell.angle_alpha   90.00
_cell.angle_beta   90.00
_cell.angle_gamma   90.00
#
_symmetry.space_group_name_H-M   'P 1'
#
loop_
_entity.id
_entity.type
_entity.pdbx_description
1 polymer ?
#
loop_
_entity_poly.entity_id
_entity_poly.type
_entity_poly.pdbx_seq_one_letter_code
_entity_poly.pdbx_strand_id
1 'polypeptide(L)'
;MAVRYVDSETLVEEGSESFDGVDAILIPGGFGGRGIEGMIAAVRYAREGRIPYLGICLGLQIAVIECARHQVAWLVRTVRSLSRIALTPLSLWSPSG
;
A
#
# COMPACT_ATOMS: atom_id res chain seq x y z
N MET A 1 24.31 7.92 -12.65
CA MET A 1 23.18 8.13 -11.72
C MET A 1 22.56 9.47 -12.05
N ALA A 2 21.36 9.48 -12.61
CA ALA A 2 20.63 10.69 -12.95
C ALA A 2 19.34 10.74 -12.13
N VAL A 3 18.96 11.93 -11.66
CA VAL A 3 17.70 12.12 -10.92
C VAL A 3 16.65 12.60 -11.90
N ARG A 4 15.55 11.85 -12.03
CA ARG A 4 14.36 12.28 -12.77
C ARG A 4 13.34 12.81 -11.77
N TYR A 5 13.01 14.09 -11.88
CA TYR A 5 11.94 14.70 -11.09
C TYR A 5 10.60 14.41 -11.77
N VAL A 6 9.63 13.99 -10.98
CA VAL A 6 8.28 13.67 -11.44
C VAL A 6 7.29 14.37 -10.51
N ASP A 7 6.28 15.03 -11.07
CA ASP A 7 5.26 15.71 -10.30
C ASP A 7 4.21 14.70 -9.81
N SER A 8 4.02 14.63 -8.50
CA SER A 8 3.04 13.72 -7.90
C SER A 8 1.58 14.03 -8.27
N GLU A 9 1.27 15.25 -8.72
CA GLU A 9 -0.10 15.61 -9.09
C GLU A 9 -0.49 15.08 -10.48
N THR A 10 0.49 14.86 -11.37
CA THR A 10 0.24 14.35 -12.72
C THR A 10 0.33 12.83 -12.82
N LEU A 11 0.97 12.18 -11.85
CA LEU A 11 1.17 10.72 -11.81
C LEU A 11 -0.12 9.87 -11.89
N VAL A 12 -1.25 10.41 -11.42
CA VAL A 12 -2.53 9.68 -11.49
C VAL A 12 -3.02 9.59 -12.94
N GLU A 13 -2.74 10.60 -13.77
CA GLU A 13 -3.17 10.68 -15.16
C GLU A 13 -2.13 10.06 -16.10
N GLU A 14 -0.84 10.27 -15.84
CA GLU A 14 0.27 9.77 -16.68
C GLU A 14 0.53 8.25 -16.50
N GLY A 15 0.10 7.66 -15.39
CA GLY A 15 0.21 6.22 -15.15
C GLY A 15 1.65 5.74 -14.97
N SER A 16 1.91 4.48 -15.34
CA SER A 16 3.20 3.82 -15.07
C SER A 16 4.34 4.27 -15.98
N GLU A 17 4.04 4.93 -17.10
CA GLU A 17 5.05 5.37 -18.08
C GLU A 17 6.04 6.37 -17.45
N SER A 18 5.58 7.18 -16.49
CA SER A 18 6.44 8.11 -15.74
C SER A 18 7.50 7.42 -14.87
N PHE A 19 7.44 6.09 -14.73
CA PHE A 19 8.42 5.27 -14.01
C PHE A 19 9.25 4.36 -14.91
N ASP A 20 9.09 4.42 -16.24
CA ASP A 20 9.85 3.54 -17.12
C ASP A 20 11.36 3.79 -17.01
N GLY A 21 12.10 2.69 -16.85
CA GLY A 21 13.55 2.68 -16.72
C GLY A 21 14.10 3.24 -15.40
N VAL A 22 13.29 3.42 -14.35
CA VAL A 22 13.80 3.84 -13.03
C VAL A 22 14.42 2.67 -12.26
N ASP A 23 15.62 2.88 -11.73
CA ASP A 23 16.30 1.91 -10.87
C ASP A 23 15.83 1.95 -9.42
N ALA A 24 15.28 3.09 -8.98
CA ALA A 24 14.78 3.32 -7.63
C ALA A 24 13.79 4.48 -7.60
N ILE A 25 12.89 4.48 -6.61
CA ILE A 25 11.95 5.57 -6.35
C ILE A 25 12.25 6.19 -4.98
N LEU A 26 12.32 7.52 -4.94
CA LEU A 26 12.45 8.30 -3.71
C LEU A 26 11.25 9.23 -3.59
N ILE A 27 10.51 9.13 -2.48
CA ILE A 27 9.50 10.13 -2.11
C ILE A 27 10.04 10.94 -0.94
N PRO A 28 10.34 12.23 -1.15
CA PRO A 28 10.88 13.09 -0.11
C PRO A 28 9.80 13.46 0.92
N GLY A 29 10.23 14.16 1.97
CA GLY A 29 9.30 14.77 2.91
C GLY A 29 8.46 15.86 2.24
N GLY A 30 7.21 15.98 2.67
CA GLY A 30 6.29 16.99 2.19
C GLY A 30 5.26 17.34 3.27
N PHE A 31 4.46 18.35 3.02
CA PHE A 31 3.40 18.79 3.92
C PHE A 31 2.11 19.06 3.14
N GLY A 32 0.98 18.70 3.73
CA GLY A 32 -0.34 18.82 3.11
C GLY A 32 -0.77 17.56 2.34
N GLY A 33 -1.93 17.65 1.68
CA GLY A 33 -2.60 16.52 1.04
C GLY A 33 -2.50 16.43 -0.49
N ARG A 34 -1.82 17.39 -1.14
CA ARG A 34 -1.71 17.40 -2.60
C ARG A 34 -0.76 16.30 -3.09
N GLY A 35 -1.08 15.70 -4.23
CA GLY A 35 -0.27 14.64 -4.83
C GLY A 35 -0.25 13.31 -4.08
N ILE A 36 -1.01 13.15 -2.98
CA ILE A 36 -0.99 11.92 -2.17
C ILE A 36 -1.33 10.69 -3.01
N GLU A 37 -2.36 10.74 -3.84
CA GLU A 37 -2.78 9.57 -4.61
C GLU A 37 -1.75 9.20 -5.69
N GLY A 38 -1.05 10.18 -6.29
CA GLY A 38 0.07 9.91 -7.19
C GLY A 38 1.28 9.32 -6.47
N MET A 39 1.57 9.78 -5.25
CA MET A 39 2.61 9.17 -4.40
C MET A 39 2.24 7.73 -4.02
N ILE A 40 0.98 7.44 -3.71
CA ILE A 40 0.50 6.06 -3.45
C ILE A 40 0.66 5.20 -4.71
N ALA A 41 0.36 5.73 -5.89
CA ALA A 41 0.58 5.03 -7.16
C ALA A 41 2.07 4.71 -7.38
N ALA A 42 2.97 5.64 -7.07
CA ALA A 42 4.42 5.43 -7.14
C ALA A 42 4.90 4.32 -6.18
N VAL A 43 4.42 4.31 -4.93
CA VAL A 43 4.73 3.23 -3.98
C VAL A 43 4.23 1.89 -4.51
N ARG A 44 3.00 1.85 -5.02
CA ARG A 44 2.39 0.64 -5.57
C ARG A 44 3.21 0.11 -6.74
N TYR A 45 3.62 0.98 -7.67
CA TYR A 45 4.49 0.63 -8.79
C TYR A 45 5.82 0.05 -8.30
N ALA A 46 6.47 0.70 -7.32
CA ALA A 46 7.71 0.21 -6.74
C ALA A 46 7.53 -1.20 -6.12
N ARG A 47 6.48 -1.39 -5.33
CA ARG A 47 6.17 -2.66 -4.65
C ARG A 47 5.87 -3.79 -5.64
N GLU A 48 5.05 -3.54 -6.65
CA GLU A 48 4.65 -4.55 -7.64
C GLU A 48 5.82 -4.90 -8.59
N GLY A 49 6.62 -3.90 -8.95
CA GLY A 49 7.82 -4.07 -9.78
C GLY A 49 9.06 -4.55 -9.03
N ARG A 50 9.02 -4.69 -7.70
CA ARG A 50 10.18 -4.95 -6.83
C ARG A 50 11.32 -3.94 -7.02
N ILE A 51 10.97 -2.69 -7.29
CA ILE A 51 11.90 -1.59 -7.46
C ILE A 51 12.23 -1.03 -6.08
N PRO A 52 13.52 -0.79 -5.75
CA PRO A 52 13.93 -0.14 -4.51
C PRO A 52 13.18 1.17 -4.25
N TYR A 53 12.67 1.33 -3.04
CA TYR A 53 11.92 2.50 -2.61
C TYR A 53 12.50 3.09 -1.33
N LEU A 54 12.65 4.42 -1.29
CA LEU A 54 13.00 5.16 -0.08
C LEU A 54 11.96 6.25 0.17
N GLY A 55 11.29 6.21 1.32
CA GLY A 55 10.33 7.22 1.74
C GLY A 55 10.86 8.02 2.94
N ILE A 56 10.90 9.35 2.84
CA ILE A 56 11.34 10.22 3.93
C ILE A 56 10.12 10.95 4.50
N CYS A 57 9.92 10.89 5.82
CA CYS A 57 8.81 11.56 6.52
C CYS A 57 7.44 11.20 5.90
N LEU A 58 6.81 12.11 5.14
CA LEU A 58 5.57 11.84 4.42
C LEU A 58 5.70 10.62 3.50
N GLY A 59 6.82 10.44 2.80
CA GLY A 59 7.02 9.26 1.94
C GLY A 59 6.91 7.93 2.68
N LEU A 60 7.32 7.87 3.95
CA LEU A 60 7.11 6.67 4.79
C LEU A 60 5.63 6.49 5.11
N GLN A 61 4.92 7.57 5.45
CA GLN A 61 3.48 7.53 5.72
C GLN A 61 2.69 7.05 4.50
N ILE A 62 3.05 7.51 3.30
CA ILE A 62 2.46 7.04 2.05
C ILE A 62 2.70 5.55 1.85
N ALA A 63 3.92 5.05 2.14
CA ALA A 63 4.21 3.63 2.03
C ALA A 63 3.35 2.77 2.97
N VAL A 64 3.15 3.24 4.20
CA VAL A 64 2.25 2.59 5.17
C VAL A 64 0.80 2.60 4.67
N ILE A 65 0.33 3.73 4.11
CA ILE A 65 -1.03 3.86 3.58
C ILE A 65 -1.24 2.89 2.39
N GLU A 66 -0.32 2.84 1.44
CA GLU A 66 -0.40 1.92 0.29
C GLU A 66 -0.44 0.46 0.75
N CYS A 67 0.44 0.09 1.68
CA CYS A 67 0.51 -1.26 2.23
C CYS A 67 -0.78 -1.63 3.00
N ALA A 68 -1.32 -0.72 3.80
CA ALA A 68 -2.59 -0.94 4.50
C ALA A 68 -3.76 -1.15 3.52
N ARG A 69 -3.83 -0.35 2.44
CA ARG A 69 -4.88 -0.45 1.42
C ARG A 69 -4.81 -1.76 0.63
N HIS A 70 -3.62 -2.27 0.31
CA HIS A 70 -3.47 -3.39 -0.61
C HIS A 70 -3.06 -4.72 0.03
N GLN A 71 -2.23 -4.71 1.09
CA GLN A 71 -1.78 -5.93 1.76
C GLN A 71 -2.61 -6.28 2.99
N VAL A 72 -3.04 -5.30 3.79
CA VAL A 72 -3.86 -5.59 4.99
C VAL A 72 -5.32 -5.86 4.63
N ALA A 73 -5.81 -5.30 3.51
CA ALA A 73 -7.12 -5.67 2.95
C ALA A 73 -7.24 -7.18 2.63
N TRP A 74 -6.13 -7.85 2.35
CA TRP A 74 -6.06 -9.30 2.20
C TRP A 74 -6.33 -10.03 3.53
N LEU A 75 -5.72 -9.58 4.63
CA LEU A 75 -5.91 -10.17 5.96
C LEU A 75 -7.36 -10.06 6.43
N VAL A 76 -7.99 -8.90 6.23
CA VAL A 76 -9.40 -8.67 6.61
C VAL A 76 -10.37 -9.51 5.76
N ARG A 77 -10.07 -9.70 4.46
CA ARG A 77 -10.85 -10.61 3.60
C ARG A 77 -10.72 -12.08 4.02
N THR A 78 -9.52 -12.53 4.40
CA THR A 78 -9.29 -13.91 4.86
C THR A 78 -9.98 -14.21 6.19
N VAL A 79 -9.97 -13.28 7.16
CA VAL A 79 -10.70 -13.46 8.43
C VAL A 79 -12.22 -13.59 8.20
N ARG A 80 -12.78 -12.86 7.22
CA ARG A 80 -14.18 -13.01 6.80
C ARG A 80 -14.50 -14.36 6.15
N SER A 81 -13.55 -14.94 5.41
CA SER A 81 -13.68 -16.30 4.86
C SER A 81 -13.63 -17.37 5.95
N LEU A 82 -12.78 -17.18 6.97
CA LEU A 82 -12.70 -18.06 8.15
C LEU A 82 -13.94 -17.96 9.06
N SER A 83 -14.69 -16.86 8.98
CA SER A 83 -15.95 -16.67 9.72
C SER A 83 -17.06 -17.64 9.29
N ARG A 84 -16.92 -18.36 8.16
CA ARG A 84 -17.86 -19.43 7.76
C ARG A 84 -17.54 -20.79 8.37
N ILE A 85 -16.34 -21.00 8.89
CA ILE A 85 -15.94 -22.27 9.55
C ILE A 85 -16.28 -22.24 11.04
N ALA A 86 -16.39 -21.05 11.65
CA ALA A 86 -16.68 -20.88 13.08
C ALA A 86 -18.18 -20.86 13.45
N LEU A 87 -19.05 -21.48 12.64
CA LEU A 87 -20.49 -21.63 12.95
C LEU A 87 -20.90 -23.11 13.15
N THR A 88 -19.99 -23.97 13.64
CA THR A 88 -20.45 -25.13 14.41
C THR A 88 -21.08 -24.62 15.70
N PRO A 89 -22.35 -24.94 15.99
CA PRO A 89 -23.11 -24.31 17.05
C PRO A 89 -22.49 -24.59 18.42
N LEU A 90 -22.33 -23.54 19.20
CA LEU A 90 -21.83 -23.49 20.57
C LEU A 90 -22.82 -24.12 21.58
N SER A 91 -23.52 -25.20 21.21
CA SER A 91 -24.56 -25.85 22.02
C SER A 91 -24.08 -27.12 22.75
N LEU A 92 -22.80 -27.49 22.63
CA LEU A 92 -22.23 -28.71 23.24
C LEU A 92 -21.26 -28.46 24.40
N TRP A 93 -21.06 -27.22 24.83
CA TRP A 93 -20.20 -26.92 25.99
C TRP A 93 -21.04 -26.38 27.16
N SER A 94 -21.41 -27.28 28.08
CA SER A 94 -21.91 -26.97 29.42
C SER A 94 -20.84 -27.36 30.43
N PRO A 95 -20.35 -26.46 31.30
CA PRO A 95 -19.45 -26.83 32.37
C PRO A 95 -20.27 -27.37 33.54
N SER A 96 -20.37 -28.68 33.65
CA SER A 96 -20.76 -29.36 34.88
C SER A 96 -19.65 -30.34 35.25
N GLY A 97 -18.92 -29.97 36.31
CA GLY A 97 -17.77 -30.66 36.87
C GLY A 97 -17.03 -29.75 37.82
#